data_AF-A0A2X4UWV4-F1
#
_entry.id   AF-A0A2X4UWV4-F1
#
_cell.length_a   1.000
_cell.length_b   1.000
_cell.length_c   1.000
_cell.angle_alpha   90.00
_cell.angle_beta   90.00
_cell.angle_gamma   90.00
#
_symmetry.space_group_name_H-M   'P 1'
#
loop_
_entity.id
_entity.type
_entity.pdbx_description
1 polymer ?
#
loop_
_entity_poly.entity_id
_entity_poly.type
_entity_poly.pdbx_seq_one_letter_code
_entity_poly.pdbx_strand_id
1 'polypeptide(L)'
;MKIYQGRWGAGGYSVAILLLLCSCGVSAASDVAPRLFDCSISQRKMVASSNQALMKAERVPEKDLRIEAEKRDGNIALHLYDSRQTPSPDTPGAGNLGWVTYDPVQNRLTDVNDDPLTFNQEAGKRYQRCLLQAAQCQSLLEKLTLEPIQTESPRWIVTGKSRSWFYSAPVEQCRSESVFVISGDTVQVVGLGVKDKASQQLLDNASEGERHGYLLVQFNDVVGWMRADRLVSEDEICDDAVSRSEGCRQPVGK
;
A
#
# COMPACT_ATOMS: atom_id res chain seq x y z
N MET A 1 -0.11 -32.31 15.18
CA MET A 1 0.42 -33.61 14.77
C MET A 1 1.93 -33.57 14.99
N LYS A 2 2.44 -34.27 16.01
CA LYS A 2 3.87 -34.37 16.35
C LYS A 2 4.43 -35.68 15.78
N ILE A 3 5.56 -35.64 15.09
CA ILE A 3 6.49 -36.77 14.98
C ILE A 3 7.92 -36.21 15.13
N TYR A 4 8.74 -36.95 15.87
CA TYR A 4 10.07 -36.64 16.35
C TYR A 4 11.02 -37.77 15.92
N GLN A 5 12.32 -37.42 15.78
CA GLN A 5 13.52 -38.28 15.72
C GLN A 5 13.80 -39.06 14.41
N GLY A 6 15.06 -39.31 14.00
CA GLY A 6 16.31 -39.23 14.74
C GLY A 6 17.56 -39.38 13.87
N ARG A 7 18.71 -39.22 14.56
CA ARG A 7 20.10 -39.24 14.08
C ARG A 7 20.68 -40.65 14.20
N TRP A 8 21.36 -41.16 13.17
CA TRP A 8 22.44 -42.16 13.25
C TRP A 8 23.44 -41.89 12.11
N GLY A 9 24.74 -42.14 12.36
CA GLY A 9 25.84 -41.75 11.49
C GLY A 9 26.63 -42.90 10.85
N ALA A 10 27.75 -42.49 10.25
CA ALA A 10 28.91 -43.24 9.77
C ALA A 10 28.87 -43.89 8.37
N GLY A 11 29.80 -43.45 7.52
CA GLY A 11 30.68 -44.36 6.77
C GLY A 11 30.50 -44.50 5.26
N GLY A 12 31.34 -43.78 4.50
CA GLY A 12 32.05 -44.35 3.35
C GLY A 12 31.41 -44.33 1.96
N TYR A 13 32.29 -44.08 0.97
CA TYR A 13 32.16 -44.24 -0.48
C TYR A 13 31.75 -43.01 -1.32
N SER A 14 32.80 -42.47 -1.96
CA SER A 14 32.75 -41.59 -3.12
C SER A 14 31.87 -42.15 -4.24
N VAL A 15 30.89 -41.37 -4.66
CA VAL A 15 30.38 -41.37 -6.03
C VAL A 15 30.33 -39.92 -6.48
N ALA A 16 31.13 -39.60 -7.50
CA ALA A 16 31.11 -38.31 -8.15
C ALA A 16 29.78 -38.15 -8.89
N ILE A 17 28.81 -37.50 -8.27
CA ILE A 17 27.56 -37.08 -8.90
C ILE A 17 27.81 -35.67 -9.44
N LEU A 18 27.89 -35.57 -10.77
CA LEU A 18 27.74 -34.29 -11.48
C LEU A 18 26.39 -33.67 -11.06
N LEU A 19 26.45 -32.72 -10.13
CA LEU A 19 25.35 -31.80 -9.89
C LEU A 19 25.29 -30.86 -11.10
N LEU A 20 24.45 -31.23 -12.06
CA LEU A 20 23.82 -30.27 -12.96
C LEU A 20 23.29 -29.13 -12.08
N LEU A 21 23.93 -27.97 -12.20
CA LEU A 21 23.41 -26.69 -11.72
C LEU A 21 22.11 -26.45 -12.49
N CYS A 22 21.02 -27.01 -11.96
CA CYS A 22 19.69 -26.52 -12.25
C CYS A 22 19.65 -25.14 -11.60
N SER A 23 20.04 -24.12 -12.36
CA SER A 23 19.70 -22.74 -12.10
C SER A 23 18.17 -22.65 -12.16
N CYS A 24 17.52 -23.09 -11.09
CA CYS A 24 16.23 -22.54 -10.71
C CYS A 24 16.49 -21.05 -10.58
N GLY A 25 16.19 -20.31 -11.65
CA GLY A 25 16.09 -18.88 -11.59
C GLY A 25 15.20 -18.59 -10.41
N VAL A 26 15.77 -17.98 -9.37
CA VAL A 26 14.97 -17.28 -8.38
C VAL A 26 14.31 -16.19 -9.21
N SER A 27 13.10 -16.47 -9.70
CA SER A 27 12.21 -15.40 -10.12
C SER A 27 12.10 -14.54 -8.88
N ALA A 28 12.78 -13.40 -8.89
CA ALA A 28 12.44 -12.31 -8.01
C ALA A 28 11.00 -11.97 -8.34
N ALA A 29 10.07 -12.62 -7.64
CA ALA A 29 8.74 -12.08 -7.44
C ALA A 29 9.02 -10.70 -6.87
N SER A 30 8.94 -9.68 -7.73
CA SER A 30 9.09 -8.31 -7.28
C SER A 30 8.01 -8.11 -6.26
N ASP A 31 8.44 -8.00 -5.01
CA ASP A 31 7.61 -7.96 -3.82
C ASP A 31 6.48 -6.98 -4.05
N VAL A 32 5.25 -7.49 -4.03
CA VAL A 32 4.02 -6.69 -4.00
C VAL A 32 3.91 -6.14 -2.58
N ALA A 33 4.82 -5.24 -2.21
CA ALA A 33 4.46 -4.19 -1.29
C ALA A 33 3.47 -3.31 -2.06
N PRO A 34 2.18 -3.24 -1.68
CA PRO A 34 1.25 -2.33 -2.31
C PRO A 34 1.86 -0.93 -2.25
N ARG A 35 1.89 -0.24 -3.40
CA ARG A 35 2.44 1.11 -3.49
C ARG A 35 1.63 1.97 -2.52
N LEU A 36 2.26 2.33 -1.40
CA LEU A 36 1.63 3.01 -0.27
C LEU A 36 1.04 4.37 -0.64
N PHE A 37 1.55 4.93 -1.73
CA PHE A 37 0.94 6.04 -2.42
C PHE A 37 0.29 5.54 -3.73
N ASP A 38 -1.03 5.42 -3.70
CA ASP A 38 -1.83 4.96 -4.83
C ASP A 38 -2.67 6.13 -5.38
N CYS A 39 -2.43 6.46 -6.65
CA CYS A 39 -3.19 7.47 -7.38
C CYS A 39 -4.42 6.90 -8.10
N SER A 40 -4.87 5.69 -7.74
CA SER A 40 -5.97 5.01 -8.42
C SER A 40 -7.29 5.77 -8.39
N ILE A 41 -7.59 6.55 -7.34
CA ILE A 41 -8.84 7.32 -7.29
C ILE A 41 -8.82 8.43 -8.35
N SER A 42 -7.79 9.28 -8.33
CA SER A 42 -7.65 10.35 -9.32
C SER A 42 -7.49 9.80 -10.75
N GLN A 43 -6.74 8.71 -10.93
CA GLN A 43 -6.58 8.01 -12.21
C GLN A 43 -7.92 7.49 -12.75
N ARG A 44 -8.67 6.75 -11.94
CA ARG A 44 -9.96 6.15 -12.34
C ARG A 44 -10.97 7.21 -12.71
N LYS A 45 -11.03 8.31 -11.96
CA LYS A 45 -11.89 9.46 -12.28
C LYS A 45 -11.55 10.09 -13.62
N MET A 46 -10.25 10.27 -13.89
CA MET A 46 -9.80 10.78 -15.18
C MET A 46 -10.23 9.85 -16.31
N VAL A 47 -9.89 8.56 -16.24
CA VAL A 47 -10.22 7.60 -17.31
C VAL A 47 -11.72 7.44 -17.47
N ALA A 48 -12.48 7.23 -16.38
CA ALA A 48 -13.94 7.05 -16.41
C ALA A 48 -14.69 8.25 -17.02
N SER A 49 -14.09 9.44 -17.02
CA SER A 49 -14.64 10.63 -17.67
C SER A 49 -14.34 10.73 -19.16
N SER A 50 -13.56 9.80 -19.73
CA SER A 50 -13.16 9.82 -21.12
C SER A 50 -14.23 9.28 -22.07
N ASN A 51 -14.10 9.61 -23.35
CA ASN A 51 -14.92 9.06 -24.43
C ASN A 51 -14.40 7.74 -25.00
N GLN A 52 -13.64 6.94 -24.23
CA GLN A 52 -13.12 5.65 -24.68
C GLN A 52 -14.28 4.75 -25.16
N ALA A 53 -14.14 4.21 -26.37
CA ALA A 53 -15.25 3.62 -27.12
C ALA A 53 -15.88 2.41 -26.44
N LEU A 54 -15.07 1.47 -25.93
CA LEU A 54 -15.54 0.25 -25.28
C LEU A 54 -16.16 0.54 -23.91
N MET A 55 -15.58 1.46 -23.13
CA MET A 55 -16.19 1.90 -21.88
C MET A 55 -17.58 2.49 -22.09
N LYS A 56 -17.74 3.30 -23.15
CA LYS A 56 -19.03 3.91 -23.51
C LYS A 56 -20.03 2.87 -24.02
N ALA A 57 -19.59 1.94 -24.87
CA ALA A 57 -20.43 0.87 -25.41
C ALA A 57 -20.97 -0.05 -24.30
N GLU A 58 -20.09 -0.47 -23.39
CA GLU A 58 -20.41 -1.39 -22.28
C GLU A 58 -20.98 -0.68 -21.04
N ARG A 59 -21.13 0.66 -21.11
CA ARG A 59 -21.64 1.53 -20.04
C ARG A 59 -20.97 1.22 -18.70
N VAL A 60 -19.64 1.13 -18.70
CA VAL A 60 -18.84 0.80 -17.51
C VAL A 60 -18.84 2.00 -16.56
N PRO A 61 -19.41 1.89 -15.35
CA PRO A 61 -19.36 2.97 -14.38
C PRO A 61 -17.98 3.06 -13.72
N GLU A 62 -17.61 4.24 -13.21
CA GLU A 62 -16.32 4.48 -12.53
C GLU A 62 -15.99 3.41 -11.47
N LYS A 63 -16.97 3.04 -10.64
CA LYS A 63 -16.77 2.07 -9.54
C LYS A 63 -16.38 0.66 -10.01
N ASP A 64 -16.77 0.31 -11.23
CA ASP A 64 -16.51 -1.01 -11.82
C ASP A 64 -15.34 -0.97 -12.81
N LEU A 65 -14.70 0.20 -12.99
CA LEU A 65 -13.49 0.35 -13.78
C LEU A 65 -12.27 -0.04 -12.95
N ARG A 66 -11.55 -1.04 -13.43
CA ARG A 66 -10.23 -1.44 -12.93
C ARG A 66 -9.17 -1.03 -13.93
N ILE A 67 -8.05 -0.51 -13.43
CA ILE A 67 -6.97 0.03 -14.27
C ILE A 67 -5.66 -0.58 -13.78
N GLU A 68 -4.89 -1.13 -14.71
CA GLU A 68 -3.50 -1.51 -14.50
C GLU A 68 -2.61 -0.48 -15.21
N ALA A 69 -1.60 0.03 -14.51
CA ALA A 69 -0.80 1.16 -14.98
C ALA A 69 0.69 0.83 -15.05
N GLU A 70 1.29 1.17 -16.17
CA GLU A 70 2.71 0.96 -16.44
C GLU A 70 3.33 2.27 -16.96
N LYS A 71 4.47 2.67 -16.41
CA LYS A 71 5.21 3.84 -16.94
C LYS A 71 6.01 3.41 -18.17
N ARG A 72 5.90 4.16 -19.27
CA ARG A 72 6.65 3.95 -20.52
C ARG A 72 7.09 5.29 -21.10
N ASP A 73 8.40 5.52 -21.18
CA ASP A 73 9.00 6.69 -21.84
C ASP A 73 8.39 8.05 -21.42
N GLY A 74 8.12 8.21 -20.11
CA GLY A 74 7.51 9.43 -19.54
C GLY A 74 5.98 9.48 -19.62
N ASN A 75 5.37 8.63 -20.43
CA ASN A 75 3.92 8.39 -20.45
C ASN A 75 3.52 7.26 -19.51
N ILE A 76 2.20 7.08 -19.35
CA ILE A 76 1.61 6.02 -18.54
C ILE A 76 0.64 5.23 -19.41
N ALA A 77 0.98 3.98 -19.71
CA ALA A 77 0.09 3.04 -20.36
C ALA A 77 -0.92 2.49 -19.34
N LEU A 78 -2.20 2.54 -19.67
CA LEU A 78 -3.31 2.16 -18.79
C LEU A 78 -4.13 1.06 -19.46
N HIS A 79 -4.11 -0.14 -18.89
CA HIS A 79 -4.97 -1.23 -19.33
C HIS A 79 -6.28 -1.17 -18.55
N LEU A 80 -7.38 -1.10 -19.28
CA LEU A 80 -8.72 -0.89 -18.73
C LEU A 80 -9.48 -2.22 -18.67
N TYR A 81 -10.17 -2.45 -17.55
CA TYR A 81 -11.01 -3.63 -17.35
C TYR A 81 -12.35 -3.28 -16.69
N ASP A 82 -13.40 -3.99 -17.11
CA ASP A 82 -14.72 -4.01 -16.45
C ASP A 82 -14.73 -5.12 -15.39
N SER A 83 -14.73 -4.75 -14.12
CA SER A 83 -14.69 -5.71 -13.00
C SER A 83 -15.98 -6.51 -12.83
N ARG A 84 -17.07 -6.15 -13.52
CA ARG A 84 -18.32 -6.94 -13.54
C ARG A 84 -18.16 -8.22 -14.35
N GLN A 85 -17.14 -8.30 -15.19
CA GLN A 85 -16.84 -9.44 -16.04
C GLN A 85 -15.53 -10.08 -15.59
N THR A 86 -15.51 -11.41 -15.49
CA THR A 86 -14.31 -12.15 -15.08
C THR A 86 -13.81 -12.99 -16.25
N PRO A 87 -12.54 -12.87 -16.65
CA PRO A 87 -11.91 -13.75 -17.61
C PRO A 87 -12.08 -15.23 -17.22
N SER A 88 -12.36 -16.08 -18.21
CA SER A 88 -12.41 -17.53 -18.05
C SER A 88 -11.63 -18.21 -19.17
N PRO A 89 -11.30 -19.51 -19.08
CA PRO A 89 -10.67 -20.22 -20.21
C PRO A 89 -11.48 -20.11 -21.51
N ASP A 90 -12.81 -20.08 -21.43
CA ASP A 90 -13.71 -19.96 -22.59
C ASP A 90 -13.83 -18.52 -23.09
N THR A 91 -13.64 -17.54 -22.19
CA THR A 91 -13.71 -16.11 -22.48
C THR A 91 -12.51 -15.36 -21.88
N PRO A 92 -11.28 -15.61 -22.37
CA PRO A 92 -10.07 -15.07 -21.74
C PRO A 92 -9.98 -13.55 -21.81
N GLY A 93 -10.72 -12.93 -22.75
CA GLY A 93 -10.81 -11.47 -22.89
C GLY A 93 -12.00 -10.82 -22.17
N ALA A 94 -12.81 -11.57 -21.42
CA ALA A 94 -14.00 -11.01 -20.76
C ALA A 94 -13.60 -9.84 -19.84
N GLY A 95 -14.31 -8.72 -19.98
CA GLY A 95 -14.02 -7.49 -19.25
C GLY A 95 -12.81 -6.69 -19.74
N ASN A 96 -12.06 -7.11 -20.76
CA ASN A 96 -10.97 -6.31 -21.31
C ASN A 96 -11.53 -5.13 -22.14
N LEU A 97 -11.21 -3.90 -21.75
CA LEU A 97 -11.68 -2.67 -22.41
C LEU A 97 -10.59 -1.99 -23.27
N GLY A 98 -9.42 -2.62 -23.39
CA GLY A 98 -8.30 -2.12 -24.18
C GLY A 98 -7.35 -1.18 -23.42
N TRP A 99 -6.46 -0.55 -24.17
CA TRP A 99 -5.41 0.33 -23.65
C TRP A 99 -5.70 1.79 -23.96
N VAL A 100 -5.28 2.67 -23.05
CA VAL A 100 -5.13 4.11 -23.28
C VAL A 100 -3.77 4.56 -22.77
N THR A 101 -3.24 5.62 -23.34
CA THR A 101 -1.95 6.20 -22.93
C THR A 101 -2.19 7.60 -22.36
N TYR A 102 -1.67 7.86 -21.17
CA TYR A 102 -1.72 9.17 -20.52
C TYR A 102 -0.36 9.85 -20.56
N ASP A 103 -0.33 11.06 -21.11
CA ASP A 103 0.80 11.98 -21.06
C ASP A 103 0.63 12.93 -19.87
N PRO A 104 1.40 12.76 -18.78
CA PRO A 104 1.29 13.58 -17.59
C PRO A 104 1.89 14.98 -17.75
N VAL A 105 2.64 15.27 -18.81
CA VAL A 105 3.18 16.62 -19.09
C VAL A 105 2.11 17.44 -19.79
N GLN A 106 1.47 16.86 -20.81
CA GLN A 106 0.49 17.56 -21.64
C GLN A 106 -0.95 17.46 -21.11
N ASN A 107 -1.19 16.66 -20.07
CA ASN A 107 -2.53 16.30 -19.61
C ASN A 107 -3.39 15.74 -20.76
N ARG A 108 -2.82 14.81 -21.52
CA ARG A 108 -3.44 14.26 -22.73
C ARG A 108 -3.66 12.77 -22.55
N LEU A 109 -4.81 12.29 -22.99
CA LEU A 109 -5.14 10.86 -23.03
C LEU A 109 -5.34 10.47 -24.49
N THR A 110 -4.73 9.37 -24.92
CA THR A 110 -4.89 8.81 -26.27
C THR A 110 -5.34 7.37 -26.21
N ASP A 111 -5.97 6.89 -27.27
CA ASP A 111 -6.26 5.46 -27.43
C ASP A 111 -5.04 4.67 -27.96
N VAL A 112 -5.25 3.41 -28.31
CA VAL A 112 -4.20 2.51 -28.82
C VAL A 112 -3.62 2.92 -30.19
N ASN A 113 -4.32 3.78 -30.93
CA ASN A 113 -3.88 4.31 -32.23
C ASN A 113 -3.27 5.71 -32.11
N ASP A 114 -3.02 6.17 -30.89
CA ASP A 114 -2.57 7.54 -30.56
C ASP A 114 -3.61 8.64 -30.88
N ASP A 115 -4.88 8.28 -31.11
CA ASP A 115 -5.94 9.25 -31.32
C ASP A 115 -6.33 9.92 -29.99
N PRO A 116 -6.46 11.27 -29.94
CA PRO A 116 -6.75 11.98 -28.70
C PRO A 116 -8.18 11.68 -28.21
N LEU A 117 -8.27 11.28 -26.94
CA LEU A 117 -9.52 11.11 -26.22
C LEU A 117 -9.95 12.41 -25.53
N THR A 118 -11.24 12.69 -25.57
CA THR A 118 -11.85 13.76 -24.75
C THR A 118 -12.13 13.22 -23.36
N PHE A 119 -11.81 13.98 -22.32
CA PHE A 119 -12.04 13.61 -20.92
C PHE A 119 -12.10 14.86 -20.03
N ASN A 120 -12.48 14.71 -18.77
CA ASN A 120 -12.50 15.81 -17.81
C ASN A 120 -11.06 16.27 -17.47
N GLN A 121 -10.69 17.44 -17.98
CA GLN A 121 -9.36 18.02 -17.79
C GLN A 121 -8.99 18.26 -16.31
N GLU A 122 -9.95 18.62 -15.47
CA GLU A 122 -9.72 18.79 -14.03
C GLU A 122 -9.48 17.47 -13.30
N ALA A 123 -10.09 16.37 -13.77
CA ALA A 123 -9.75 15.04 -13.27
C ALA A 123 -8.32 14.65 -13.66
N GLY A 124 -7.89 14.98 -14.88
CA GLY A 124 -6.49 14.84 -15.31
C GLY A 124 -5.52 15.62 -14.43
N LYS A 125 -5.77 16.91 -14.18
CA LYS A 125 -4.94 17.72 -13.28
C LYS A 125 -4.85 17.18 -11.86
N ARG A 126 -5.94 16.60 -11.34
CA ARG A 126 -5.91 15.89 -10.04
C ARG A 126 -4.97 14.70 -10.08
N TYR A 127 -4.99 13.91 -11.16
CA TYR A 127 -4.06 12.81 -11.33
C TYR A 127 -2.61 13.29 -11.46
N GLN A 128 -2.32 14.35 -12.22
CA GLN A 128 -0.98 14.98 -12.29
C GLN A 128 -0.48 15.40 -10.91
N ARG A 129 -1.32 16.08 -10.12
CA ARG A 129 -0.96 16.47 -8.75
C ARG A 129 -0.66 15.26 -7.88
N CYS A 130 -1.49 14.22 -7.96
CA CYS A 130 -1.24 12.99 -7.23
C CYS A 130 0.10 12.36 -7.65
N LEU A 131 0.41 12.27 -8.94
CA LEU A 131 1.67 11.72 -9.43
C LEU A 131 2.89 12.52 -8.95
N LEU A 132 2.78 13.85 -8.96
CA LEU A 132 3.83 14.74 -8.46
C LEU A 132 4.05 14.54 -6.95
N GLN A 133 2.97 14.51 -6.18
CA GLN A 133 2.98 14.30 -4.74
C GLN A 133 3.54 12.92 -4.39
N ALA A 134 3.15 11.88 -5.14
CA ALA A 134 3.70 10.53 -5.01
C ALA A 134 5.23 10.52 -5.17
N ALA A 135 5.74 11.20 -6.21
CA ALA A 135 7.17 11.29 -6.47
C ALA A 135 7.90 12.07 -5.36
N GLN A 136 7.31 13.15 -4.86
CA GLN A 136 7.87 13.93 -3.74
C GLN A 136 7.93 13.09 -2.46
N CYS A 137 6.86 12.38 -2.13
CA CYS A 137 6.79 11.51 -0.96
C CYS A 137 7.76 10.34 -1.04
N GLN A 138 7.92 9.74 -2.21
CA GLN A 138 8.92 8.70 -2.45
C GLN A 138 10.34 9.25 -2.25
N SER A 139 10.65 10.42 -2.85
CA SER A 139 11.95 11.07 -2.68
C SER A 139 12.23 11.49 -1.24
N LEU A 140 11.20 11.87 -0.48
CA LEU A 140 11.34 12.14 0.95
C LEU A 140 11.70 10.85 1.69
N LEU A 141 10.93 9.78 1.50
CA LEU A 141 11.15 8.49 2.17
C LEU A 141 12.57 7.95 1.92
N GLU A 142 13.07 8.04 0.68
CA GLU A 142 14.42 7.60 0.30
C GLU A 142 15.55 8.34 1.01
N LYS A 143 15.30 9.55 1.51
CA LYS A 143 16.27 10.36 2.26
C LYS A 143 16.24 10.09 3.76
N LEU A 144 15.22 9.39 4.26
CA LEU A 144 15.10 9.10 5.68
C LEU A 144 15.96 7.90 6.05
N THR A 145 16.61 7.98 7.20
CA THR A 145 17.22 6.82 7.85
C THR A 145 16.19 6.17 8.75
N LEU A 146 15.87 4.90 8.47
CA LEU A 146 14.99 4.10 9.30
C LEU A 146 15.81 3.30 10.30
N GLU A 147 15.52 3.47 11.58
CA GLU A 147 16.21 2.81 12.68
C GLU A 147 15.25 1.92 13.47
N PRO A 148 15.77 0.85 14.12
CA PRO A 148 14.98 0.07 15.05
C PRO A 148 14.35 0.92 16.16
N ILE A 149 13.06 0.72 16.38
CA ILE A 149 12.35 1.31 17.50
C ILE A 149 11.92 0.22 18.47
N GLN A 150 12.05 0.50 19.76
CA GLN A 150 11.47 -0.34 20.79
C GLN A 150 10.01 0.10 20.92
N THR A 151 9.09 -0.81 20.68
CA THR A 151 7.68 -0.64 21.00
C THR A 151 7.33 -1.57 22.15
N GLU A 152 6.41 -1.12 23.01
CA GLU A 152 5.95 -1.90 24.16
C GLU A 152 5.20 -3.15 23.70
N SER A 153 4.47 -3.02 22.59
CA SER A 153 3.77 -4.12 21.93
C SER A 153 4.07 -4.15 20.42
N PRO A 154 4.12 -5.33 19.78
CA PRO A 154 4.09 -5.43 18.33
C PRO A 154 2.69 -5.24 17.75
N ARG A 155 1.62 -5.38 18.56
CA ARG A 155 0.22 -5.28 18.12
C ARG A 155 -0.42 -4.01 18.68
N TRP A 156 -1.06 -3.26 17.79
CA TRP A 156 -1.67 -1.98 18.11
C TRP A 156 -3.10 -1.95 17.56
N ILE A 157 -4.00 -1.35 18.33
CA ILE A 157 -5.41 -1.23 17.96
C ILE A 157 -5.66 0.18 17.45
N VAL A 158 -6.36 0.26 16.32
CA VAL A 158 -6.76 1.53 15.71
C VAL A 158 -7.90 2.16 16.51
N THR A 159 -7.74 3.44 16.85
CA THR A 159 -8.68 4.20 17.68
C THR A 159 -9.27 5.41 16.95
N GLY A 160 -10.30 6.00 17.55
CA GLY A 160 -10.99 7.18 17.04
C GLY A 160 -12.31 6.88 16.33
N LYS A 161 -13.02 7.92 15.89
CA LYS A 161 -14.35 7.80 15.27
C LYS A 161 -14.33 7.84 13.74
N SER A 162 -13.17 8.06 13.14
CA SER A 162 -12.99 8.24 11.69
C SER A 162 -12.02 7.21 11.13
N ARG A 163 -11.95 7.11 9.80
CA ARG A 163 -10.92 6.35 9.09
C ARG A 163 -9.52 6.82 9.52
N SER A 164 -8.62 5.86 9.71
CA SER A 164 -7.19 6.09 9.93
C SER A 164 -6.45 5.70 8.66
N TRP A 165 -5.84 6.69 8.03
CA TRP A 165 -5.24 6.55 6.70
C TRP A 165 -3.80 6.05 6.79
N PHE A 166 -3.41 5.31 5.76
CA PHE A 166 -2.00 5.02 5.52
C PHE A 166 -1.33 6.19 4.81
N TYR A 167 -0.05 6.35 5.08
CA TYR A 167 0.81 7.36 4.49
C TYR A 167 2.04 6.68 3.89
N SER A 168 2.52 7.18 2.74
CA SER A 168 3.71 6.63 2.10
C SER A 168 5.02 7.18 2.68
N ALA A 169 4.96 8.29 3.39
CA ALA A 169 6.03 8.86 4.19
C ALA A 169 5.41 9.51 5.45
N PRO A 170 6.16 9.72 6.55
CA PRO A 170 5.60 10.17 7.83
C PRO A 170 5.38 11.69 7.88
N VAL A 171 4.56 12.20 6.95
CA VAL A 171 4.11 13.60 6.85
C VAL A 171 2.71 13.66 6.23
N GLU A 172 1.92 14.68 6.56
CA GLU A 172 0.48 14.71 6.23
C GLU A 172 0.20 14.73 4.72
N GLN A 173 1.03 15.43 3.94
CA GLN A 173 0.93 15.43 2.48
C GLN A 173 1.19 14.05 1.86
N CYS A 174 1.69 13.06 2.59
CA CYS A 174 1.92 11.73 2.04
C CYS A 174 0.79 10.74 2.34
N ARG A 175 -0.40 11.25 2.70
CA ARG A 175 -1.61 10.46 2.94
C ARG A 175 -2.12 9.79 1.66
N SER A 176 -2.44 8.50 1.75
CA SER A 176 -3.12 7.75 0.69
C SER A 176 -4.55 8.28 0.44
N GLU A 177 -4.98 8.27 -0.82
CA GLU A 177 -6.36 8.60 -1.19
C GLU A 177 -7.34 7.44 -0.92
N SER A 178 -6.85 6.20 -0.92
CA SER A 178 -7.68 4.99 -0.98
C SER A 178 -7.45 3.99 0.17
N VAL A 179 -6.30 4.04 0.83
CA VAL A 179 -5.89 3.01 1.80
C VAL A 179 -6.07 3.51 3.24
N PHE A 180 -6.99 2.88 3.96
CA PHE A 180 -7.31 3.19 5.35
C PHE A 180 -7.76 1.95 6.11
N VAL A 181 -7.70 2.05 7.44
CA VAL A 181 -8.30 1.14 8.41
C VAL A 181 -9.33 1.89 9.26
N ILE A 182 -10.15 1.15 9.98
CA ILE A 182 -11.18 1.69 10.86
C ILE A 182 -10.89 1.35 12.32
N SER A 183 -11.57 2.03 13.23
CA SER A 183 -11.38 1.77 14.66
C SER A 183 -11.77 0.33 15.01
N GLY A 184 -10.95 -0.30 15.85
CA GLY A 184 -11.06 -1.71 16.22
C GLY A 184 -10.17 -2.64 15.39
N ASP A 185 -9.67 -2.19 14.24
CA ASP A 185 -8.70 -2.96 13.46
C ASP A 185 -7.38 -3.10 14.24
N THR A 186 -6.75 -4.27 14.14
CA THR A 186 -5.42 -4.52 14.71
C THR A 186 -4.36 -4.40 13.63
N VAL A 187 -3.37 -3.55 13.86
CA VAL A 187 -2.18 -3.39 13.00
C VAL A 187 -0.94 -3.90 13.73
N GLN A 188 0.08 -4.27 12.95
CA GLN A 188 1.38 -4.68 13.48
C GLN A 188 2.39 -3.56 13.29
N VAL A 189 3.10 -3.16 14.34
CA VAL A 189 4.22 -2.21 14.18
C VAL A 189 5.44 -2.98 13.69
N VAL A 190 6.04 -2.50 12.60
CA VAL A 190 7.18 -3.17 11.93
C VAL A 190 8.48 -3.05 12.73
N GLY A 191 8.52 -2.19 13.75
CA GLY A 191 9.68 -1.98 14.61
C GLY A 191 10.76 -1.08 13.98
N LEU A 192 10.41 -0.33 12.93
CA LEU A 192 11.26 0.68 12.30
C LEU A 192 10.62 2.07 12.40
N GLY A 193 11.44 3.10 12.53
CA GLY A 193 10.99 4.49 12.64
C GLY A 193 12.11 5.48 12.36
N VAL A 194 11.78 6.78 12.40
CA VAL A 194 12.73 7.86 12.13
C VAL A 194 13.21 8.46 13.45
N LYS A 195 14.51 8.29 13.76
CA LYS A 195 15.11 8.69 15.05
C LYS A 195 16.30 9.63 14.93
N ASP A 196 17.01 9.59 13.81
CA ASP A 196 18.17 10.46 13.63
C ASP A 196 17.73 11.91 13.41
N LYS A 197 18.57 12.85 13.86
CA LYS A 197 18.26 14.28 13.81
C LYS A 197 18.15 14.83 12.39
N ALA A 198 18.90 14.27 11.44
CA ALA A 198 18.90 14.78 10.07
C ALA A 198 17.59 14.43 9.37
N SER A 199 17.11 13.18 9.49
CA SER A 199 15.81 12.77 8.97
C SER A 199 14.66 13.48 9.68
N GLN A 200 14.74 13.68 11.00
CA GLN A 200 13.74 14.48 11.72
C GLN A 200 13.68 15.91 11.19
N GLN A 201 14.82 16.53 10.90
CA GLN A 201 14.85 17.87 10.29
C GLN A 201 14.23 17.88 8.88
N LEU A 202 14.45 16.83 8.08
CA LEU A 202 13.80 16.70 6.77
C LEU A 202 12.28 16.62 6.89
N LEU A 203 11.78 15.83 7.85
CA LEU A 203 10.34 15.71 8.13
C LEU A 203 9.75 17.02 8.65
N ASP A 204 10.45 17.70 9.57
CA ASP A 204 10.04 19.01 10.08
C ASP A 204 9.89 20.03 8.95
N ASN A 205 10.87 20.10 8.05
CA ASN A 205 10.81 21.00 6.90
C ASN A 205 9.67 20.65 5.94
N ALA A 206 9.37 19.35 5.80
CA ALA A 206 8.30 18.87 4.94
C ALA A 206 6.91 19.01 5.58
N SER A 207 6.80 19.05 6.91
CA SER A 207 5.53 19.00 7.63
C SER A 207 4.66 20.28 7.56
N GLU A 208 5.17 21.36 6.98
CA GLU A 208 4.49 22.67 6.88
C GLU A 208 3.93 23.18 8.24
N GLY A 209 4.51 22.72 9.36
CA GLY A 209 4.08 23.07 10.73
C GLY A 209 3.15 22.05 11.41
N GLU A 210 2.67 21.02 10.72
CA GLU A 210 1.85 19.95 11.28
C GLU A 210 2.69 18.78 11.78
N ARG A 211 3.03 18.82 13.07
CA ARG A 211 3.83 17.76 13.72
C ARG A 211 2.95 16.66 14.30
N HIS A 212 3.04 15.49 13.70
CA HIS A 212 2.45 14.26 14.22
C HIS A 212 3.52 13.19 14.40
N GLY A 213 3.36 12.34 15.40
CA GLY A 213 4.13 11.10 15.51
C GLY A 213 3.60 10.09 14.49
N TYR A 214 4.49 9.29 13.89
CA TYR A 214 4.11 8.23 12.96
C TYR A 214 4.79 6.92 13.35
N LEU A 215 4.07 5.83 13.16
CA LEU A 215 4.58 4.47 13.27
C LEU A 215 4.48 3.80 11.89
N LEU A 216 5.53 3.07 11.52
CA LEU A 216 5.46 2.19 10.37
C LEU A 216 4.70 0.92 10.76
N VAL A 217 3.56 0.70 10.13
CA VAL A 217 2.64 -0.39 10.47
C VAL A 217 2.30 -1.26 9.27
N GLN A 218 1.98 -2.51 9.56
CA GLN A 218 1.47 -3.48 8.62
C GLN A 218 0.02 -3.85 8.96
N PHE A 219 -0.83 -3.90 7.93
CA PHE A 219 -2.18 -4.44 7.98
C PHE A 219 -2.42 -5.31 6.76
N ASN A 220 -2.62 -6.61 6.95
CA ASN A 220 -2.62 -7.60 5.87
C ASN A 220 -1.35 -7.50 5.00
N ASP A 221 -1.52 -7.25 3.71
CA ASP A 221 -0.47 -7.06 2.72
C ASP A 221 0.03 -5.61 2.62
N VAL A 222 -0.57 -4.67 3.35
CA VAL A 222 -0.21 -3.24 3.31
C VAL A 222 0.79 -2.90 4.39
N VAL A 223 1.90 -2.22 4.05
CA VAL A 223 2.90 -1.73 5.02
C VAL A 223 3.12 -0.23 4.85
N GLY A 224 2.58 0.64 5.70
CA GLY A 224 2.83 2.08 5.56
C GLY A 224 2.79 2.85 6.87
N TRP A 225 3.04 4.15 6.78
CA TRP A 225 3.06 5.02 7.94
C TRP A 225 1.65 5.32 8.40
N MET A 226 1.44 5.34 9.71
CA MET A 226 0.18 5.73 10.32
C MET A 226 0.46 6.66 11.49
N ARG A 227 -0.43 7.62 11.71
CA ARG A 227 -0.27 8.54 12.83
C ARG A 227 -0.36 7.76 14.15
N ALA A 228 0.61 7.98 15.04
CA ALA A 228 0.70 7.32 16.34
C ALA A 228 -0.49 7.67 17.25
N ASP A 229 -1.06 8.87 17.11
CA ASP A 229 -2.23 9.31 17.89
C ASP A 229 -3.54 8.60 17.51
N ARG A 230 -3.51 7.73 16.48
CA ARG A 230 -4.61 6.84 16.08
C ARG A 230 -4.43 5.41 16.55
N LEU A 231 -3.40 5.15 17.33
CA LEU A 231 -2.99 3.82 17.74
C LEU A 231 -2.84 3.78 19.25
N VAL A 232 -3.30 2.68 19.85
CA VAL A 232 -3.04 2.34 21.25
C VAL A 232 -2.45 0.94 21.28
N SER A 233 -1.49 0.69 22.17
CA SER A 233 -0.89 -0.65 22.25
C SER A 233 -1.91 -1.63 22.83
N GLU A 234 -1.90 -2.88 22.37
CA GLU A 234 -2.81 -3.90 22.90
C GLU A 234 -2.54 -4.18 24.39
N ASP A 235 -1.27 -4.09 24.79
CA ASP A 235 -0.84 -4.26 26.19
C ASP A 235 -1.39 -3.13 27.08
N GLU A 236 -1.37 -1.87 26.62
CA GLU A 236 -1.98 -0.74 27.34
C GLU A 236 -3.49 -0.94 27.55
N ILE A 237 -4.21 -1.43 26.54
CA ILE A 237 -5.64 -1.76 26.69
C ILE A 237 -5.85 -2.86 27.74
N CYS A 238 -4.99 -3.88 27.76
CA CYS A 238 -5.07 -4.97 28.71
C CYS A 238 -4.83 -4.49 30.14
N ASP A 239 -3.80 -3.66 30.35
CA ASP A 239 -3.48 -3.07 31.65
C ASP A 239 -4.60 -2.14 32.15
N ASP A 240 -5.19 -1.34 31.24
CA ASP A 240 -6.37 -0.53 31.52
C ASP A 240 -7.59 -1.38 31.91
N ALA A 241 -7.81 -2.51 31.25
CA ALA A 241 -8.90 -3.42 31.58
C ALA A 241 -8.67 -4.10 32.93
N VAL A 242 -7.43 -4.51 33.23
CA VAL A 242 -7.05 -5.10 34.53
C VAL A 242 -7.26 -4.08 35.63
N SER A 243 -6.74 -2.86 35.50
CA SER A 243 -6.88 -1.81 36.52
C SER A 243 -8.35 -1.46 36.81
N ARG A 244 -9.20 -1.39 35.78
CA ARG A 244 -10.66 -1.18 35.94
C ARG A 244 -11.36 -2.38 36.59
N SER A 245 -10.90 -3.60 36.33
CA SER A 245 -11.43 -4.82 36.96
C SER A 245 -11.01 -4.96 38.42
N GLU A 246 -9.79 -4.55 38.76
CA GLU A 246 -9.28 -4.52 40.14
C GLU A 246 -9.95 -3.39 40.94
N GLY A 247 -10.23 -2.24 40.31
CA GLY A 247 -11.10 -1.21 40.87
C GLY A 247 -12.55 -1.64 41.11
N CYS A 248 -13.03 -2.71 40.43
CA CYS A 248 -14.33 -3.34 40.70
C CYS A 248 -14.28 -4.43 41.78
N ARG A 249 -13.11 -4.91 42.22
CA ARG A 249 -13.00 -5.71 43.44
C ARG A 249 -13.02 -4.77 44.64
N GLN A 250 -14.21 -4.29 45.00
CA GLN A 250 -14.40 -3.79 46.36
C GLN A 250 -14.07 -4.93 47.34
N PRO A 251 -13.32 -4.67 48.43
CA PRO A 251 -13.15 -5.67 49.47
C PRO A 251 -14.54 -5.96 50.04
N VAL A 252 -15.00 -7.20 49.91
CA VAL A 252 -16.07 -7.71 50.77
C VAL A 252 -15.48 -7.76 52.17
N GLY A 253 -15.64 -6.63 52.87
CA GLY A 253 -15.12 -6.42 54.20
C GLY A 253 -16.02 -7.09 55.23
N LYS A 254 -15.37 -7.96 56.02
CA LYS A 254 -15.72 -8.53 57.33
C LYS A 254 -16.82 -9.58 57.39
#